data_AF-A0A6V8SDJ7-F1
#
_entry.id   AF-A0A6V8SDJ7-F1
#
_cell.length_a   1.000
_cell.length_b   1.000
_cell.length_c   1.000
_cell.angle_alpha   90.00
_cell.angle_beta   90.00
_cell.angle_gamma   90.00
#
_symmetry.space_group_name_H-M   'P 1'
#
loop_
_entity.id
_entity.type
_entity.pdbx_description
1 polymer ?
#
loop_
_entity_poly.entity_id
_entity_poly.type
_entity_poly.pdbx_seq_one_letter_code
_entity_poly.pdbx_strand_id
1 'polypeptide(L)'
;MKIKKIRTFLVTALVAALSVTAISCGKTQSTTPTPSGEKQLVKVKLNEVARSVFYAPMYAAINQGFFKEEGLDIDLSTGQGAESTCTERQEK
;
A
#
# COMPACT_ATOMS: atom_id res chain seq x y z
N MET A 1 -52.58 22.87 -0.60
CA MET A 1 -51.68 21.74 -0.92
C MET A 1 -50.31 22.13 -1.52
N LYS A 2 -50.11 23.37 -1.99
CA LYS A 2 -48.85 23.79 -2.67
C LYS A 2 -47.64 23.96 -1.72
N ILE A 3 -47.88 24.45 -0.49
CA ILE A 3 -46.83 24.73 0.52
C ILE A 3 -46.28 23.42 1.14
N LYS A 4 -47.13 22.41 1.30
CA LYS A 4 -46.74 21.08 1.81
C LYS A 4 -45.83 20.37 0.80
N LYS A 5 -46.16 20.45 -0.49
CA LYS A 5 -45.34 19.89 -1.59
C LYS A 5 -43.98 20.58 -1.72
N ILE A 6 -43.91 21.91 -1.54
CA ILE A 6 -42.64 22.66 -1.51
C ILE A 6 -41.76 22.29 -0.32
N ARG A 7 -42.36 22.10 0.88
CA ARG A 7 -41.62 21.63 2.06
C ARG A 7 -41.12 20.20 1.90
N THR A 8 -41.95 19.29 1.35
CA THR A 8 -41.53 17.92 1.05
C THR A 8 -40.42 17.90 0.00
N PHE A 9 -40.50 18.76 -1.04
CA PHE A 9 -39.48 18.86 -2.09
C PHE A 9 -38.15 19.44 -1.59
N LEU A 10 -38.19 20.44 -0.70
CA LEU A 10 -37.01 21.01 -0.03
C LEU A 10 -36.32 20.00 0.89
N VAL A 11 -37.09 19.17 1.61
CA VAL A 11 -36.52 18.14 2.49
C VAL A 11 -35.89 17.00 1.67
N THR A 12 -36.50 16.57 0.57
CA THR A 12 -35.90 15.57 -0.32
C THR A 12 -34.65 16.06 -1.06
N ALA A 13 -34.59 17.35 -1.41
CA ALA A 13 -33.39 17.95 -2.01
C ALA A 13 -32.22 18.08 -1.01
N LEU A 14 -32.52 18.33 0.27
CA LEU A 14 -31.51 18.42 1.33
C LEU A 14 -30.91 17.05 1.68
N VAL A 15 -31.69 15.97 1.61
CA VAL A 15 -31.22 14.59 1.84
C VAL A 15 -30.39 14.07 0.65
N ALA A 16 -30.71 14.48 -0.58
CA ALA A 16 -29.92 14.13 -1.77
C ALA A 16 -28.58 14.89 -1.88
N ALA A 17 -28.45 16.05 -1.23
CA ALA A 17 -27.19 16.80 -1.16
C ALA A 17 -26.18 16.20 -0.16
N LEU A 18 -26.63 15.33 0.76
CA LEU A 18 -25.80 14.74 1.81
C LEU A 18 -25.06 13.47 1.36
N SER A 19 -25.33 12.95 0.16
CA SER A 19 -24.69 11.73 -0.38
C SER A 19 -23.47 12.00 -1.27
N VAL A 20 -23.06 13.26 -1.49
CA VAL A 20 -21.95 13.61 -2.41
C VAL A 20 -20.64 14.00 -1.69
N THR A 21 -20.56 13.88 -0.36
CA THR A 21 -19.33 14.18 0.40
C THR A 21 -18.68 12.92 0.97
N ALA A 22 -18.10 12.10 0.10
CA ALA A 22 -17.04 11.15 0.49
C ALA A 22 -15.99 10.94 -0.63
N ILE A 23 -15.82 11.90 -1.54
CA ILE A 23 -14.61 12.00 -2.37
C ILE A 23 -13.54 12.64 -1.49
N SER A 24 -12.89 11.78 -0.69
CA SER A 24 -11.68 12.08 0.05
C SER A 24 -10.56 12.39 -0.95
N CYS A 25 -10.22 13.67 -1.06
CA CYS A 25 -9.06 14.16 -1.79
C CYS A 25 -7.82 14.04 -0.89
N GLY A 26 -7.13 12.90 -0.98
CA GLY A 26 -5.76 12.74 -0.51
C GLY A 26 -4.78 13.05 -1.65
N LYS A 27 -3.94 14.05 -1.46
CA LYS A 27 -2.90 14.50 -2.39
C LYS A 27 -1.69 13.57 -2.31
N THR A 28 -1.34 12.88 -3.41
CA THR A 28 0.03 12.70 -3.98
C THR A 28 0.08 11.62 -5.09
N GLN A 29 0.51 12.05 -6.28
CA GLN A 29 1.22 11.32 -7.34
C GLN A 29 1.15 9.77 -7.42
N SER A 30 0.48 9.24 -8.45
CA SER A 30 1.11 8.38 -9.47
C SER A 30 0.07 7.84 -10.48
N THR A 31 0.22 8.25 -11.73
CA THR A 31 0.03 7.47 -12.98
C THR A 31 -1.13 6.46 -13.10
N THR A 32 -2.02 6.79 -14.07
CA THR A 32 -2.70 5.88 -15.02
C THR A 32 -3.91 5.06 -14.51
N PRO A 33 -5.13 5.38 -14.95
CA PRO A 33 -6.26 4.45 -14.87
C PRO A 33 -6.14 3.46 -16.04
N THR A 34 -5.84 2.19 -15.75
CA THR A 34 -6.03 1.10 -16.71
C THR A 34 -7.10 0.15 -16.15
N PRO A 35 -8.20 -0.08 -16.88
CA PRO A 35 -9.21 -1.06 -16.48
C PRO A 35 -8.71 -2.45 -16.86
N SER A 36 -8.24 -3.22 -15.90
CA SER A 36 -8.13 -4.67 -16.04
C SER A 36 -8.15 -5.31 -14.67
N GLY A 37 -8.99 -6.31 -14.49
CA GLY A 37 -9.22 -7.01 -13.21
C GLY A 37 -8.07 -7.93 -12.83
N GLU A 38 -6.85 -7.42 -12.82
CA GLU A 38 -5.68 -8.10 -12.26
C GLU A 38 -5.28 -7.38 -10.97
N LYS A 39 -5.24 -8.13 -9.87
CA LYS A 39 -4.83 -7.64 -8.55
C LYS A 39 -3.41 -7.09 -8.69
N GLN A 40 -3.25 -5.76 -8.75
CA GLN A 40 -1.96 -5.11 -8.96
C GLN A 40 -1.05 -5.46 -7.78
N LEU A 41 -0.07 -6.35 -8.01
CA LEU A 41 0.86 -6.78 -6.97
C LEU A 41 1.81 -5.62 -6.64
N VAL A 42 1.84 -5.24 -5.36
CA VAL A 42 2.77 -4.25 -4.84
C VAL A 42 4.10 -4.95 -4.53
N LYS A 43 5.15 -4.58 -5.26
CA LYS A 43 6.48 -5.16 -5.08
C LYS A 43 7.21 -4.52 -3.89
N VAL A 44 7.59 -5.33 -2.92
CA VAL A 44 8.30 -4.93 -1.71
C VAL A 44 9.71 -5.53 -1.73
N LYS A 45 10.74 -4.67 -1.76
CA LYS A 45 12.15 -5.10 -1.73
C LYS A 45 12.67 -5.07 -0.30
N LEU A 46 13.14 -6.21 0.19
CA LEU A 46 13.70 -6.37 1.53
C LEU A 46 15.16 -6.78 1.44
N ASN A 47 16.00 -6.18 2.28
CA ASN A 47 17.42 -6.50 2.36
C ASN A 47 17.75 -7.11 3.73
N GLU A 48 18.06 -8.40 3.76
CA GLU A 48 18.42 -9.14 4.96
C GLU A 48 19.93 -9.07 5.20
N VAL A 49 20.36 -8.48 6.30
CA VAL A 49 21.78 -8.39 6.69
C VAL A 49 22.18 -9.49 7.67
N ALA A 50 21.22 -10.02 8.44
CA ALA A 50 21.45 -11.05 9.45
C ALA A 50 20.40 -12.16 9.36
N ARG A 51 20.86 -13.40 9.14
CA ARG A 51 20.01 -14.59 9.09
C ARG A 51 19.84 -15.17 10.48
N SER A 52 18.64 -15.06 11.04
CA SER A 52 18.29 -15.57 12.37
C SER A 52 17.01 -16.40 12.34
N VAL A 53 16.93 -17.39 13.23
CA VAL A 53 15.72 -18.22 13.43
C VAL A 53 14.52 -17.36 13.81
N PHE A 54 14.73 -16.17 14.38
CA PHE A 54 13.68 -15.21 14.69
C PHE A 54 12.83 -14.82 13.46
N TYR A 55 13.42 -14.80 12.26
CA TYR A 55 12.71 -14.50 11.00
C TYR A 55 12.11 -15.75 10.32
N ALA A 56 12.21 -16.93 10.93
CA ALA A 56 11.63 -18.15 10.39
C ALA A 56 10.12 -18.04 10.06
N PRO A 57 9.28 -17.40 10.89
CA PRO A 57 7.87 -17.19 10.53
C PRO A 57 7.70 -16.36 9.26
N MET A 58 8.56 -15.36 9.03
CA MET A 58 8.54 -14.53 7.83
C MET A 58 8.92 -15.34 6.58
N TYR A 59 9.98 -16.15 6.63
CA TYR A 59 10.37 -17.01 5.50
C TYR A 59 9.28 -18.05 5.19
N ALA A 60 8.67 -18.63 6.23
CA ALA A 60 7.56 -19.56 6.05
C ALA A 60 6.37 -18.89 5.35
N ALA A 61 6.04 -17.64 5.71
CA ALA A 61 4.96 -16.88 5.08
C ALA A 61 5.27 -16.49 3.62
N ILE A 62 6.53 -16.17 3.29
CA ILE A 62 6.99 -15.94 1.91
C ILE A 62 6.82 -17.22 1.09
N ASN A 63 7.25 -18.37 1.62
CA ASN A 63 7.17 -19.66 0.92
C ASN A 63 5.73 -20.16 0.75
N GLN A 64 4.87 -19.94 1.74
CA GLN A 64 3.45 -20.32 1.68
C GLN A 64 2.61 -19.36 0.81
N GLY A 65 3.17 -18.23 0.37
CA GLY A 65 2.51 -17.33 -0.57
C GLY A 65 1.49 -16.38 0.06
N PHE A 66 1.42 -16.29 1.40
CA PHE A 66 0.48 -15.41 2.11
C PHE A 66 0.61 -13.95 1.66
N PHE A 67 1.83 -13.48 1.39
CA PHE A 67 2.03 -12.13 0.86
C PHE A 67 1.43 -11.95 -0.53
N LYS A 68 1.53 -12.96 -1.41
CA LYS A 68 0.97 -12.89 -2.78
C LYS A 68 -0.55 -12.87 -2.76
N GLU A 69 -1.17 -13.61 -1.84
CA GLU A 69 -2.62 -13.60 -1.61
C GLU A 69 -3.13 -12.21 -1.20
N GLU A 70 -2.37 -11.51 -0.37
CA GLU A 70 -2.62 -10.12 0.04
C GLU A 70 -2.22 -9.07 -1.02
N GLY A 71 -1.69 -9.50 -2.17
CA GLY A 71 -1.29 -8.61 -3.26
C GLY A 71 0.11 -8.00 -3.08
N LEU A 72 0.97 -8.61 -2.26
CA LEU A 72 2.35 -8.21 -2.02
C LEU A 72 3.33 -9.20 -2.67
N ASP A 73 4.26 -8.69 -3.49
CA ASP A 73 5.36 -9.48 -4.05
C ASP A 73 6.65 -9.16 -3.29
N ILE A 74 7.12 -10.10 -2.47
CA ILE A 74 8.31 -9.91 -1.62
C ILE A 74 9.56 -10.33 -2.40
N ASP A 75 10.46 -9.38 -2.59
CA ASP A 75 11.79 -9.56 -3.21
C ASP A 75 12.84 -9.45 -2.11
N LEU A 76 13.30 -10.59 -1.59
CA LEU A 76 14.27 -10.67 -0.51
C LEU A 76 15.68 -10.82 -1.07
N SER A 77 16.53 -9.83 -0.81
CA SER A 77 17.96 -9.83 -1.13
C SER A 77 18.79 -9.92 0.15
N THR A 78 19.99 -10.51 0.08
CA THR A 78 20.94 -10.52 1.20
C THR A 78 21.90 -9.34 1.08
N GLY A 79 21.96 -8.50 2.10
CA GLY A 79 22.80 -7.33 2.15
C GLY A 79 24.17 -7.64 2.73
N GLN A 80 25.23 -7.15 2.08
CA GLN A 80 26.58 -7.16 2.65
C GLN A 80 26.65 -6.10 3.75
N GLY A 81 26.65 -6.54 5.01
CA GLY A 81 26.54 -5.68 6.19
C GLY A 81 27.76 -4.84 6.56
N ALA A 82 28.90 -4.91 5.87
CA ALA A 82 30.12 -4.21 6.30
C ALA A 82 31.26 -4.03 5.27
N GLU A 83 31.07 -4.23 3.97
CA GLU A 83 32.19 -4.14 3.00
C GLU A 83 32.37 -2.71 2.43
N SER A 84 32.65 -1.73 3.29
CA SER A 84 33.11 -0.39 2.83
C SER A 84 33.82 0.48 3.87
N THR A 85 34.03 0.03 5.12
CA THR A 85 34.54 0.91 6.19
C THR A 85 35.86 0.51 6.83
N CYS A 86 36.57 -0.54 6.37
CA CYS A 86 37.84 -0.94 6.98
C CYS A 86 39.09 -0.84 6.07
N THR A 87 38.97 -0.59 4.77
CA THR A 87 40.13 -0.67 3.84
C THR A 87 40.94 0.63 3.71
N GLU A 88 40.69 1.66 4.51
CA GLU A 88 41.59 2.82 4.63
C GLU A 88 42.09 2.97 6.06
N ARG A 89 42.88 1.99 6.52
CA ARG A 89 43.85 2.26 7.58
C ARG A 89 45.23 1.80 7.13
N GLN A 90 46.08 2.81 6.93
CA GLN A 90 47.53 2.76 7.09
C GLN A 90 48.28 1.91 6.05
N GLU A 91 48.58 2.49 4.89
CA GLU A 91 49.94 2.34 4.39
C GLU A 91 50.38 3.56 3.56
N LYS A 92 51.34 4.27 4.15
CA LYS A 92 52.35 5.18 3.55
C LYS A 92 52.13 6.69 3.64
#